data_AF-A0A7J7MIP6-F1
#
_entry.id   AF-A0A7J7MIP6-F1
#
_cell.length_a   1.000
_cell.length_b   1.000
_cell.length_c   1.000
_cell.angle_alpha   90.00
_cell.angle_beta   90.00
_cell.angle_gamma   90.00
#
_symmetry.space_group_name_H-M   'P 1'
#
loop_
_entity.id
_entity.type
_entity.pdbx_description
1 polymer ?
#
loop_
_entity_poly.entity_id
_entity_poly.type
_entity_poly.pdbx_seq_one_letter_code
_entity_poly.pdbx_strand_id
1 'polypeptide(L)'
;MDVVTSVTHKDMFLSEDCPFIRAYGAIRFDAATSISFEWEKFGSFYFMVPLVEFDELEGSSILSATIAWDDALSWTWRKAVDMLQSTMSQASF
;
A
#
# COMPACT_ATOMS: atom_id res chain seq x y z
N MET A 1 2.05 11.74 -25.51
CA MET A 1 0.76 11.31 -24.94
C MET A 1 1.06 10.92 -23.53
N ASP A 2 0.71 11.83 -22.64
CA ASP A 2 1.51 12.04 -21.45
C ASP A 2 0.91 11.22 -20.32
N VAL A 3 1.72 10.32 -19.77
CA VAL A 3 1.31 9.50 -18.63
C VAL A 3 1.31 10.39 -17.40
N VAL A 4 0.19 11.07 -17.19
CA VAL A 4 -0.08 11.79 -15.94
C VAL A 4 -0.31 10.74 -14.87
N THR A 5 0.77 10.34 -14.20
CA THR A 5 0.77 9.38 -13.10
C THR A 5 0.15 10.03 -11.85
N SER A 6 -1.17 10.22 -11.87
CA SER A 6 -1.94 10.80 -10.77
C SER A 6 -1.96 9.85 -9.56
N VAL A 7 -0.87 9.84 -8.78
CA VAL A 7 -0.81 9.21 -7.46
C VAL A 7 -1.83 9.91 -6.57
N THR A 8 -3.03 9.35 -6.52
CA THR A 8 -4.16 9.92 -5.80
C THR A 8 -4.08 9.39 -4.38
N HIS A 9 -3.62 10.22 -3.42
CA HIS A 9 -3.76 9.92 -2.01
C HIS A 9 -5.27 9.74 -1.74
N LYS A 10 -5.68 8.55 -1.34
CA LYS A 10 -7.10 8.22 -1.21
C LYS A 10 -7.34 7.20 -0.14
N ASP A 11 -7.85 7.68 0.99
CA ASP A 11 -7.95 6.94 2.26
C ASP A 11 -9.17 5.97 2.27
N MET A 12 -9.61 5.55 1.09
CA MET A 12 -10.93 5.00 0.77
C MET A 12 -11.16 3.54 1.24
N PHE A 13 -10.20 2.93 1.92
CA PHE A 13 -10.20 1.50 2.26
C PHE A 13 -9.77 1.18 3.71
N LEU A 14 -9.58 2.20 4.55
CA LEU A 14 -9.14 2.09 5.93
C LEU A 14 -10.03 2.97 6.82
N SER A 15 -10.08 2.71 8.14
CA SER A 15 -10.92 3.53 9.02
C SER A 15 -10.38 4.95 9.14
N GLU A 16 -11.28 5.92 9.29
CA GLU A 16 -10.93 7.31 9.62
C GLU A 16 -10.16 7.40 10.97
N ASP A 17 -10.33 6.40 11.85
CA ASP A 17 -9.56 6.22 13.10
C ASP A 17 -8.07 5.84 12.87
N CYS A 18 -7.69 5.42 11.66
CA CYS A 18 -6.38 4.84 11.32
C CYS A 18 -5.59 5.66 10.26
N PRO A 19 -5.44 7.00 10.40
CA PRO A 19 -4.95 7.89 9.33
C PRO A 19 -3.46 7.71 8.94
N PHE A 20 -2.72 6.84 9.64
CA PHE A 20 -1.29 6.60 9.39
C PHE A 20 -1.00 5.35 8.56
N ILE A 21 -1.98 4.48 8.34
CA ILE A 21 -1.82 3.34 7.43
C ILE A 21 -2.19 3.84 6.03
N ARG A 22 -1.24 3.78 5.08
CA ARG A 22 -1.47 4.15 3.69
C ARG A 22 -1.59 2.90 2.82
N ALA A 23 -2.47 2.96 1.81
CA ALA A 23 -2.71 1.87 0.87
C ALA A 23 -2.64 2.40 -0.57
N TYR A 24 -1.52 2.17 -1.25
CA TYR A 24 -1.33 2.57 -2.63
C TYR A 24 -1.95 1.55 -3.57
N GLY A 25 -2.78 1.95 -4.53
CA GLY A 25 -3.34 1.02 -5.51
C GLY A 25 -3.74 1.68 -6.81
N ALA A 26 -3.95 0.85 -7.83
CA ALA A 26 -4.33 1.28 -9.16
C ALA A 26 -5.67 0.66 -9.59
N ILE A 27 -6.56 1.51 -10.10
CA ILE A 27 -7.78 1.10 -10.78
C ILE A 27 -7.38 0.63 -12.19
N ARG A 28 -7.71 -0.61 -12.56
CA ARG A 28 -7.49 -1.11 -13.93
C ARG A 28 -8.63 -0.71 -14.86
N PHE A 29 -8.31 -0.49 -16.13
CA PHE A 29 -9.31 -0.38 -17.19
C PHE A 29 -9.75 -1.77 -17.70
N ASP A 30 -8.80 -2.70 -17.85
CA ASP A 30 -8.97 -4.16 -17.81
C ASP A 30 -7.59 -4.81 -17.55
N ALA A 31 -7.51 -6.14 -17.44
CA ALA A 31 -6.28 -6.93 -17.34
C ALA A 31 -6.10 -7.98 -18.46
N ALA A 32 -7.18 -8.50 -19.06
CA ALA A 32 -7.14 -9.81 -19.71
C ALA A 32 -7.39 -9.84 -21.25
N THR A 33 -8.53 -9.48 -21.82
CA THR A 33 -9.80 -8.93 -21.28
C THR A 33 -10.85 -10.06 -21.08
N SER A 34 -12.13 -9.89 -20.72
CA SER A 34 -13.01 -8.70 -20.76
C SER A 34 -14.01 -8.59 -19.61
N ILE A 35 -14.12 -7.38 -19.06
CA ILE A 35 -15.17 -6.92 -18.14
C ILE A 35 -16.54 -6.79 -18.85
N SER A 36 -17.62 -6.96 -18.08
CA SER A 36 -19.02 -7.04 -18.54
C SER A 36 -19.74 -5.67 -18.69
N PHE A 37 -20.98 -5.73 -19.18
CA PHE A 37 -21.57 -4.80 -20.16
C PHE A 37 -21.49 -3.29 -19.86
N GLU A 38 -21.55 -2.87 -18.59
CA GLU A 38 -21.46 -1.47 -18.17
C GLU A 38 -20.41 -1.30 -17.06
N TRP A 39 -19.23 -1.91 -17.23
CA TRP A 39 -18.11 -2.09 -16.28
C TRP A 39 -18.26 -3.19 -15.21
N GLU A 40 -19.48 -3.67 -14.93
CA GLU A 40 -19.92 -4.36 -13.68
C GLU A 40 -19.06 -4.23 -12.39
N LYS A 41 -18.89 -3.06 -11.76
CA LYS A 41 -18.78 -1.70 -12.34
C LYS A 41 -17.40 -1.05 -12.10
N PHE A 42 -16.44 -1.84 -11.60
CA PHE A 42 -15.19 -1.34 -11.01
C PHE A 42 -14.01 -2.33 -11.02
N GLY A 43 -14.26 -3.64 -11.12
CA GLY A 43 -13.22 -4.69 -11.18
C GLY A 43 -12.57 -5.05 -9.83
N SER A 44 -11.63 -6.01 -9.87
CA SER A 44 -10.82 -6.40 -8.71
C SER A 44 -9.60 -5.48 -8.57
N PHE A 45 -9.41 -4.93 -7.37
CA PHE A 45 -8.32 -4.00 -7.08
C PHE A 45 -7.12 -4.66 -6.42
N TYR A 46 -5.94 -4.13 -6.72
CA TYR A 46 -4.70 -4.46 -6.03
C TYR A 46 -4.21 -3.22 -5.29
N PHE A 47 -4.15 -3.33 -3.96
CA PHE A 47 -3.55 -2.33 -3.08
C PHE A 47 -2.29 -2.94 -2.45
N MET A 48 -1.22 -2.16 -2.42
CA MET A 48 -0.01 -2.40 -1.64
C MET A 48 -0.07 -1.51 -0.41
N VAL A 49 -0.01 -2.13 0.77
CA VAL A 49 0.37 -1.45 2.01
C VAL A 49 1.90 -1.57 2.12
N PRO A 50 2.65 -0.47 2.22
CA PRO A 50 4.11 -0.51 2.25
C PRO A 50 4.63 -0.97 3.62
N LEU A 51 5.62 -1.87 3.61
CA LEU A 51 6.33 -2.30 4.82
C LEU A 51 7.16 -1.16 5.42
N VAL A 52 7.79 -0.35 4.55
CA VAL A 52 8.50 0.89 4.88
C VAL A 52 8.14 1.91 3.80
N GLU A 53 7.91 3.15 4.22
CA GLU A 53 7.49 4.26 3.38
C GLU A 53 8.22 5.53 3.79
N PHE A 54 8.77 6.27 2.81
CA PHE A 54 9.44 7.54 3.03
C PHE A 54 8.76 8.61 2.17
N ASP A 55 8.46 9.75 2.79
CA ASP A 55 7.59 10.79 2.26
C ASP A 55 8.16 12.18 2.58
N GLU A 56 8.15 13.10 1.62
CA GLU A 56 8.74 14.43 1.77
C GLU A 56 7.74 15.51 1.34
N LEU A 57 7.25 16.28 2.32
CA LEU A 57 6.19 17.26 2.14
C LEU A 57 6.54 18.57 2.86
N GLU A 58 6.46 19.68 2.12
CA GLU A 58 6.64 21.06 2.61
C GLU A 58 7.94 21.30 3.44
N GLY A 59 9.00 20.54 3.14
CA GLY A 59 10.30 20.64 3.84
C GLY A 59 10.41 19.79 5.12
N SER A 60 9.44 18.93 5.38
CA SER A 60 9.51 17.86 6.39
C SER A 60 9.60 16.50 5.71
N SER A 61 10.41 15.60 6.25
CA SER A 61 10.51 14.20 5.79
C SER A 61 9.95 13.25 6.86
N ILE A 62 9.12 12.29 6.46
CA ILE A 62 8.46 11.31 7.32
C ILE A 62 8.89 9.90 6.88
N LEU A 63 9.24 9.06 7.86
CA LEU A 63 9.50 7.63 7.66
C LEU A 63 8.44 6.83 8.42
N SER A 64 7.62 6.07 7.71
CA SER A 64 6.59 5.19 8.25
C SER A 64 6.94 3.72 8.02
N ALA A 65 6.39 2.84 8.84
CA ALA A 65 6.56 1.39 8.72
C ALA A 65 5.29 0.66 9.15
N THR A 66 4.71 -0.14 8.26
CA THR A 66 3.48 -0.90 8.55
C THR A 66 3.80 -2.38 8.70
N ILE A 67 3.50 -2.94 9.86
CA ILE A 67 3.64 -4.38 10.15
C ILE A 67 2.29 -5.00 10.49
N ALA A 68 2.03 -6.17 9.91
CA ALA A 68 0.86 -7.00 10.20
C ALA A 68 1.34 -8.39 10.65
N TRP A 69 0.60 -9.01 11.58
CA TRP A 69 0.86 -10.34 12.10
C TRP A 69 -0.46 -11.08 12.34
N ASP A 70 -0.43 -12.40 12.15
CA ASP A 70 -1.52 -13.32 12.45
C ASP A 70 -0.92 -14.69 12.77
N ASP A 71 -1.05 -15.13 14.03
CA ASP A 71 -0.56 -16.42 14.48
C ASP A 71 -1.33 -17.60 13.85
N ALA A 72 -2.59 -17.41 13.43
CA ALA A 72 -3.37 -18.43 12.72
C ALA A 72 -2.83 -18.68 11.29
N LEU A 73 -2.29 -17.64 10.66
CA LEU A 73 -1.54 -17.73 9.39
C LEU A 73 -0.06 -18.09 9.61
N SER A 74 0.34 -18.47 10.84
CA SER A 74 1.73 -18.72 11.24
C SER A 74 2.67 -17.52 11.03
N TRP A 75 2.14 -16.32 10.88
CA TRP A 75 2.87 -15.07 10.64
C TRP A 75 2.98 -14.26 11.94
N THR A 76 3.79 -14.75 12.88
CA THR A 76 3.84 -14.23 14.25
C THR A 76 4.42 -12.82 14.35
N TRP A 77 4.06 -12.09 15.41
CA TRP A 77 4.59 -10.74 15.71
C TRP A 77 6.12 -10.64 15.55
N ARG A 78 6.86 -11.63 16.05
CA ARG A 78 8.32 -11.66 15.95
C ARG A 78 8.78 -11.70 14.49
N LYS A 79 8.17 -12.54 13.63
CA LYS A 79 8.52 -12.59 12.20
C LYS A 79 8.32 -11.24 11.49
N ALA A 80 7.24 -10.53 11.83
CA ALA A 80 6.94 -9.22 11.26
C ALA A 80 7.98 -8.15 11.69
N VAL A 81 8.39 -8.16 12.96
CA VAL A 81 9.43 -7.25 13.48
C VAL A 81 10.82 -7.61 12.92
N ASP A 82 11.20 -8.88 12.91
CA ASP A 82 12.48 -9.36 12.37
C ASP A 82 12.62 -9.01 10.87
N MET A 83 11.52 -9.13 10.10
CA MET A 83 11.43 -8.68 8.72
C MET A 83 11.66 -7.16 8.59
N LEU A 84 10.94 -6.35 9.37
CA LEU A 84 11.09 -4.88 9.33
C LEU A 84 12.53 -4.44 9.66
N GLN A 85 13.16 -5.04 10.68
CA GLN A 85 14.55 -4.76 11.05
C GLN A 85 15.52 -5.12 9.92
N SER A 86 15.30 -6.26 9.25
CA SER A 86 16.09 -6.67 8.08
C SER A 86 15.92 -5.71 6.89
N THR A 87 14.70 -5.22 6.63
CA THR A 87 14.43 -4.23 5.58
C THR A 87 15.07 -2.87 5.89
N MET A 88 14.91 -2.35 7.10
CA MET A 88 15.54 -1.08 7.51
C MET A 88 17.07 -1.14 7.45
N SER A 89 17.66 -2.30 7.79
CA SER A 89 19.11 -2.53 7.68
C SER A 89 19.63 -2.53 6.23
N GLN A 90 18.76 -2.79 5.24
CA GLN A 90 19.08 -2.69 3.80
C GLN A 90 18.84 -1.30 3.23
N ALA A 91 17.98 -0.48 3.86
CA ALA A 91 17.75 0.92 3.53
C ALA A 91 18.75 1.89 4.19
N SER A 92 19.75 1.35 4.92
CA SER A 92 20.80 2.13 5.57
C SER A 92 21.90 2.48 4.55
N PHE A 93 22.02 3.77 4.21
CA PHE A 93 23.06 4.33 3.34
C PHE A 93 24.40 4.54 4.06
#